data_AF-A0A7J3BQ47-F1
#
_entry.id   AF-A0A7J3BQ47-F1
#
_cell.length_a   1.000
_cell.length_b   1.000
_cell.length_c   1.000
_cell.angle_alpha   90.00
_cell.angle_beta   90.00
_cell.angle_gamma   90.00
#
_symmetry.space_group_name_H-M   'P 1'
#
loop_
_entity.id
_entity.type
_entity.pdbx_description
1 polymer ?
#
loop_
_entity_poly.entity_id
_entity_poly.type
_entity_poly.pdbx_seq_one_letter_code
_entity_poly.pdbx_strand_id
1 'polypeptide(L)'
;MGILNFLKNIFSGAGKTPAKKYKCPNCGADITLDMERCPKCGVRIKSMFRKKCPRCGTLNEIDAKKCIKCGYDFEAEALEMKKTYYVCPICGYKADYYMT
;
A
#
# COMPACT_ATOMS: atom_id res chain seq x y z
N MET A 1 10.62 -45.28 -6.24
CA MET A 1 9.32 -44.59 -6.29
C MET A 1 9.06 -43.93 -4.94
N GLY A 2 9.16 -42.62 -4.70
CA GLY A 2 9.48 -41.50 -5.54
C GLY A 2 9.59 -40.27 -4.64
N ILE A 3 10.75 -39.62 -4.67
CA ILE A 3 11.05 -38.27 -4.12
C ILE A 3 10.19 -37.15 -4.73
N LEU A 4 9.16 -37.49 -5.51
CA LEU A 4 8.28 -36.60 -6.26
C LEU A 4 7.02 -36.16 -5.49
N ASN A 5 6.75 -36.71 -4.30
CA ASN A 5 5.57 -36.33 -3.51
C ASN A 5 5.80 -35.18 -2.53
N PHE A 6 7.06 -34.79 -2.26
CA PHE A 6 7.36 -33.68 -1.36
C PHE A 6 7.27 -32.30 -2.06
N LEU A 7 7.46 -32.24 -3.38
CA LEU A 7 7.47 -30.98 -4.15
C LEU A 7 6.08 -30.46 -4.55
N LYS A 8 5.01 -31.26 -4.39
CA LYS A 8 3.64 -30.82 -4.74
C LYS A 8 2.94 -29.96 -3.67
N ASN A 9 3.47 -29.90 -2.45
CA ASN A 9 2.84 -29.18 -1.34
C ASN A 9 3.45 -27.80 -1.04
N ILE A 10 4.50 -27.38 -1.75
CA ILE A 10 5.13 -26.06 -1.54
C ILE A 10 4.48 -24.97 -2.42
N PHE A 11 3.82 -25.34 -3.53
CA PHE A 11 3.25 -24.38 -4.49
C PHE A 11 1.77 -24.00 -4.25
N SER A 12 1.10 -24.57 -3.25
CA SER A 12 -0.34 -24.33 -3.02
C SER A 12 -0.65 -23.32 -1.91
N GLY A 13 0.38 -22.65 -1.38
CA GLY A 13 0.28 -21.86 -0.15
C GLY A 13 0.52 -20.36 -0.33
N ALA A 14 -0.04 -19.71 -1.36
CA ALA A 14 -0.15 -18.25 -1.34
C ALA A 14 -1.22 -17.87 -0.31
N GLY A 15 -0.83 -17.81 0.97
CA GLY A 15 -1.65 -17.29 2.04
C GLY A 15 -2.03 -15.84 1.74
N LYS A 16 -3.16 -15.64 1.05
CA LYS A 16 -3.75 -14.33 0.84
C LYS A 16 -4.20 -13.83 2.21
N THR A 17 -3.46 -12.89 2.77
CA THR A 17 -3.92 -12.09 3.91
C THR A 17 -5.36 -11.63 3.62
N PRO A 18 -6.31 -11.73 4.56
CA PRO A 18 -7.70 -11.41 4.28
C PRO A 18 -7.78 -9.99 3.70
N ALA A 19 -8.24 -9.89 2.46
CA ALA A 19 -8.29 -8.62 1.75
C ALA A 19 -9.22 -7.66 2.49
N LYS A 20 -8.67 -6.49 2.87
CA LYS A 20 -9.44 -5.43 3.52
C LYS A 20 -10.65 -5.05 2.65
N LYS A 21 -11.85 -5.11 3.24
CA LYS A 21 -13.12 -4.79 2.55
C LYS A 21 -13.38 -3.29 2.57
N TYR A 22 -13.92 -2.77 1.47
CA TYR A 22 -14.30 -1.37 1.26
C TYR A 22 -15.69 -1.30 0.65
N LYS A 23 -16.31 -0.10 0.69
CA LYS A 23 -17.56 0.18 -0.03
C LYS A 23 -17.24 0.77 -1.40
N CYS A 24 -17.89 0.28 -2.45
CA CYS A 24 -17.79 0.81 -3.80
C CYS A 24 -18.30 2.27 -3.79
N PRO A 25 -17.46 3.26 -4.14
CA PRO A 25 -17.88 4.66 -4.12
C PRO A 25 -19.02 5.00 -5.08
N ASN A 26 -19.26 4.15 -6.09
CA ASN A 26 -20.32 4.35 -7.09
C ASN A 26 -21.67 3.77 -6.67
N CYS A 27 -21.71 2.63 -5.96
CA CYS A 27 -22.97 1.89 -5.72
C CYS A 27 -23.12 1.29 -4.33
N GLY A 28 -22.14 1.48 -3.43
CA GLY A 28 -22.17 1.01 -2.05
C GLY A 28 -21.96 -0.49 -1.84
N ALA A 29 -21.73 -1.28 -2.90
CA ALA A 29 -21.42 -2.72 -2.76
C ALA A 29 -20.11 -2.96 -2.00
N ASP A 30 -20.00 -4.09 -1.31
CA ASP A 30 -18.73 -4.53 -0.74
C ASP A 30 -17.75 -4.94 -1.84
N ILE A 31 -16.52 -4.40 -1.77
CA ILE A 31 -15.44 -4.63 -2.73
C ILE A 31 -14.11 -4.77 -2.00
N THR A 32 -13.10 -5.26 -2.70
CA THR A 32 -11.69 -5.22 -2.29
C THR A 32 -10.86 -4.47 -3.35
N LEU A 33 -9.71 -3.92 -2.98
CA LEU A 33 -8.90 -3.07 -3.90
C LEU A 33 -8.15 -3.86 -4.99
N ASP A 34 -8.08 -5.18 -4.87
CA ASP A 34 -7.51 -6.10 -5.85
C ASP A 34 -8.49 -6.46 -6.99
N MET A 35 -9.79 -6.18 -6.82
CA MET A 35 -10.78 -6.38 -7.88
C MET A 35 -10.55 -5.39 -9.04
N GLU A 36 -10.69 -5.85 -10.28
CA GLU A 36 -10.63 -4.96 -11.43
C GLU A 36 -11.90 -4.10 -11.57
N ARG A 37 -13.07 -4.72 -11.36
CA ARG A 37 -14.39 -4.10 -11.49
C ARG A 37 -15.28 -4.45 -10.30
N CYS A 38 -16.18 -3.53 -9.94
CA CYS A 38 -17.22 -3.80 -8.96
C CYS A 38 -18.19 -4.87 -9.50
N PRO A 39 -18.46 -5.96 -8.75
CA PRO A 39 -19.36 -7.01 -9.22
C PRO A 39 -20.82 -6.56 -9.35
N LYS A 40 -21.22 -5.49 -8.65
CA LYS A 40 -22.60 -4.98 -8.68
C LYS A 40 -22.86 -3.98 -9.81
N CYS A 41 -21.94 -3.05 -10.06
CA CYS A 41 -22.17 -1.95 -11.02
C CYS A 41 -21.19 -1.91 -12.18
N GLY A 42 -20.20 -2.81 -12.22
CA GLY A 42 -19.21 -2.88 -13.31
C GLY A 42 -18.18 -1.76 -13.35
N VAL A 43 -18.24 -0.75 -12.47
CA VAL A 43 -17.25 0.33 -12.43
C VAL A 43 -15.86 -0.22 -12.16
N ARG A 44 -14.84 0.31 -12.85
CA ARG A 44 -13.44 -0.09 -12.59
C ARG A 44 -13.01 0.42 -11.23
N ILE A 45 -12.55 -0.47 -10.35
CA ILE A 45 -12.21 -0.11 -8.97
C ILE A 45 -11.02 0.85 -8.94
N LYS A 46 -9.95 0.52 -9.68
CA LYS A 46 -8.75 1.37 -9.77
C LYS A 46 -9.03 2.80 -10.26
N SER A 47 -10.09 3.05 -11.04
CA SER A 47 -10.41 4.42 -11.50
C SER A 47 -11.10 5.26 -10.43
N MET A 48 -11.75 4.64 -9.44
CA MET A 48 -12.48 5.35 -8.39
C MET A 48 -11.58 5.84 -7.26
N PHE A 49 -10.38 5.29 -7.12
CA PHE A 49 -9.44 5.67 -6.07
C PHE A 49 -8.27 6.47 -6.64
N ARG A 50 -8.02 7.64 -6.06
CA ARG A 50 -6.89 8.51 -6.38
C ARG A 50 -6.25 8.97 -5.08
N LYS A 51 -4.92 9.01 -5.03
CA LYS A 51 -4.21 9.67 -3.93
C LYS A 51 -3.95 11.12 -4.28
N LYS A 52 -4.21 12.03 -3.35
CA LYS A 52 -3.92 13.46 -3.51
C LYS A 52 -2.47 13.71 -3.10
N CYS A 53 -1.69 14.37 -3.95
CA CYS A 53 -0.32 14.75 -3.62
C CYS A 53 -0.33 15.78 -2.47
N PRO A 54 0.35 15.55 -1.34
CA PRO A 54 0.36 16.48 -0.21
C PRO A 54 1.08 17.79 -0.56
N ARG A 55 2.09 17.73 -1.44
CA ARG A 55 2.87 18.91 -1.86
C ARG A 55 2.11 19.85 -2.82
N CYS A 56 1.41 19.33 -3.83
CA CYS A 56 0.83 20.16 -4.89
C CYS A 56 -0.67 19.92 -5.17
N GLY A 57 -1.31 19.01 -4.44
CA GLY A 57 -2.74 18.72 -4.57
C GLY A 57 -3.17 17.89 -5.77
N THR A 58 -2.27 17.52 -6.69
CA THR A 58 -2.60 16.71 -7.88
C THR A 58 -3.13 15.32 -7.49
N LEU A 59 -4.19 14.86 -8.16
CA LEU A 59 -4.71 13.50 -8.01
C LEU A 59 -3.88 12.53 -8.85
N ASN A 60 -3.39 11.47 -8.22
CA ASN A 60 -2.54 10.45 -8.83
C ASN A 60 -3.19 9.07 -8.70
N GLU A 61 -2.74 8.11 -9.49
CA GLU A 61 -3.12 6.71 -9.32
C GLU A 61 -2.78 6.21 -7.90
N ILE A 62 -3.56 5.27 -7.38
CA ILE A 62 -3.41 4.79 -5.99
C ILE A 62 -2.07 4.05 -5.77
N ASP A 63 -1.50 3.48 -6.82
CA ASP A 63 -0.22 2.80 -6.89
C ASP A 63 0.91 3.68 -7.46
N ALA A 64 0.65 4.97 -7.74
CA ALA A 64 1.69 5.89 -8.17
C ALA A 64 2.79 6.02 -7.11
N LYS A 65 4.04 5.85 -7.54
CA LYS A 65 5.26 6.02 -6.73
C LYS A 65 5.70 7.48 -6.63
N LYS A 66 5.51 8.26 -7.69
CA LYS A 66 5.81 9.69 -7.74
C LYS A 66 4.61 10.47 -8.25
N CYS A 67 4.50 11.73 -7.83
CA CYS A 67 3.48 12.64 -8.33
C CYS A 67 3.76 12.98 -9.80
N ILE A 68 2.76 12.77 -10.68
CA ILE A 68 2.86 13.04 -12.12
C ILE A 68 3.13 14.51 -12.44
N LYS A 69 2.77 15.43 -11.54
CA LYS A 69 2.93 16.88 -11.76
C LYS A 69 4.22 17.43 -11.18
N CYS A 70 4.54 17.09 -9.93
CA CYS A 70 5.62 17.75 -9.18
C CYS A 70 6.74 16.81 -8.73
N GLY A 71 6.69 15.54 -9.11
CA GLY A 71 7.74 14.56 -8.78
C GLY A 71 7.85 14.17 -7.29
N TYR A 72 6.91 14.61 -6.43
CA TYR A 72 6.89 14.22 -5.02
C TYR A 72 6.87 12.69 -4.87
N ASP A 73 7.76 12.16 -4.03
CA ASP A 73 7.97 10.72 -3.89
C ASP A 73 7.11 10.15 -2.77
N PHE A 74 6.10 9.35 -3.14
CA PHE A 74 5.18 8.73 -2.21
C PHE A 74 5.80 7.54 -1.47
N GLU A 75 6.82 6.88 -2.04
CA GLU A 75 7.51 5.77 -1.39
C GLU A 75 8.48 6.30 -0.32
N ALA A 76 9.22 7.37 -0.63
CA ALA A 76 10.09 8.03 0.34
C ALA A 76 9.32 8.52 1.57
N GLU A 77 8.13 9.13 1.38
CA GLU A 77 7.25 9.52 2.48
C GLU A 77 6.81 8.30 3.32
N ALA A 78 6.42 7.21 2.67
CA ALA A 78 5.99 5.99 3.37
C ALA A 78 7.12 5.32 4.17
N LEU A 79 8.38 5.50 3.76
CA LEU A 79 9.56 5.06 4.50
C LEU A 79 9.87 6.01 5.67
N GLU A 80 9.85 7.33 5.44
CA GLU A 80 10.03 8.35 6.48
C GLU A 80 9.01 8.20 7.61
N MET A 81 7.72 7.99 7.30
CA MET A 81 6.67 7.74 8.30
C MET A 81 6.91 6.48 9.16
N LYS A 82 7.77 5.55 8.71
CA LYS A 82 8.13 4.34 9.47
C LYS A 82 9.37 4.54 10.34
N LYS A 83 10.11 5.64 10.19
CA LYS A 83 11.30 5.92 11.00
C LYS A 83 10.88 6.42 12.37
N THR A 84 11.47 5.82 13.41
CA THR A 84 11.38 6.32 14.79
C THR A 84 12.64 7.11 15.08
N TYR A 85 12.49 8.35 15.55
CA TYR A 85 13.63 9.17 15.97
C TYR A 85 13.77 9.15 17.48
N TYR A 86 14.98 8.89 17.97
CA TYR A 86 15.37 9.09 19.36
C TYR A 86 15.90 10.51 19.52
N VAL A 87 15.49 11.20 20.59
CA VAL A 87 15.93 12.56 20.90
C VAL A 87 16.71 12.54 22.22
N CYS A 88 17.97 12.96 22.19
CA CYS A 88 18.76 13.14 23.41
C CYS A 88 18.17 14.29 24.25
N PRO A 89 17.79 14.08 25.51
CA PRO A 89 17.17 15.14 26.34
C PRO A 89 18.15 16.22 26.78
N ILE A 90 19.47 15.98 26.66
CA ILE A 90 20.52 16.91 27.10
C ILE A 90 20.84 17.93 26.01
N CYS A 91 21.04 17.47 24.77
CA CYS A 91 21.50 18.31 23.66
C CYS A 91 20.53 18.39 22.47
N GLY A 92 19.42 17.64 22.48
CA GLY A 92 18.45 17.62 21.39
C GLY A 92 18.89 16.84 20.14
N TYR A 93 20.00 16.11 20.19
CA TYR A 93 20.46 15.28 19.09
C TYR A 93 19.38 14.27 18.67
N LYS A 94 19.16 14.14 17.35
CA LYS A 94 18.20 13.21 16.74
C LYS A 94 18.92 12.10 16.01
N ALA A 95 18.58 10.86 16.32
CA ALA A 95 19.04 9.67 15.58
C ALA A 95 17.85 8.82 15.13
N ASP A 96 17.93 8.23 13.95
CA ASP A 96 16.99 7.24 13.42
C ASP A 96 17.43 5.79 13.69
N TYR A 97 18.41 5.60 14.59
CA TYR A 97 18.95 4.32 15.03
C TYR A 97 19.03 4.25 16.57
N TYR A 98 19.19 3.04 17.12
CA TYR A 98 19.30 2.83 18.58
C TYR A 98 20.59 3.44 19.14
N MET A 99 20.44 4.35 20.11
CA MET A 99 21.56 4.88 20.91
C MET A 99 21.70 4.02 22.18
N THR A 100 22.71 3.13 22.22
CA THR A 100 23.19 2.48 23.46
C THR A 100 24.27 3.30 24.11
#